data_AF-A0A845F8A7-F1
#
_entry.id   AF-A0A845F8A7-F1
#
_cell.length_a   1.000
_cell.length_b   1.000
_cell.length_c   1.000
_cell.angle_alpha   90.00
_cell.angle_beta   90.00
_cell.angle_gamma   90.00
#
_symmetry.space_group_name_H-M   'P 1'
#
loop_
_entity.id
_entity.type
_entity.pdbx_description
1 polymer ?
#
loop_
_entity_poly.entity_id
_entity_poly.type
_entity_poly.pdbx_seq_one_letter_code
_entity_poly.pdbx_strand_id
1 'polypeptide(L)' 'MLKFDVGQSIQERCTSCYHNVLKVIKVVPKEFEDKTAYVVWTQCPECGNNDHQLTQQDA' A
#
# COMPACT_ATOMS: atom_id res chain seq x y z
N MET A 1 6.31 -9.32 -9.55
CA MET A 1 5.50 -8.11 -9.83
C MET A 1 4.41 -8.00 -8.77
N LEU A 2 4.60 -7.17 -7.75
CA LEU A 2 3.49 -6.78 -6.86
C LEU A 2 2.78 -5.59 -7.50
N LYS A 3 1.85 -5.87 -8.42
CA LYS A 3 0.87 -4.87 -8.84
C LYS A 3 -0.20 -4.84 -7.75
N PHE A 4 -0.27 -3.71 -7.05
CA PHE A 4 -1.35 -3.44 -6.12
C PHE A 4 -2.49 -2.76 -6.87
N ASP A 5 -3.70 -3.26 -6.70
CA ASP A 5 -4.90 -2.66 -7.27
C ASP A 5 -5.71 -1.94 -6.19
N VAL A 6 -6.32 -0.80 -6.54
CA VAL A 6 -7.22 -0.10 -5.61
C VAL A 6 -8.40 -1.01 -5.28
N GLY A 7 -8.67 -1.19 -3.98
CA GLY A 7 -9.68 -2.10 -3.47
C GLY A 7 -9.15 -3.47 -3.05
N GLN A 8 -7.92 -3.84 -3.44
CA GLN A 8 -7.29 -5.10 -3.05
C GLN A 8 -7.07 -5.19 -1.54
N SER A 9 -7.35 -6.35 -0.95
CA SER A 9 -6.94 -6.68 0.42
C SER A 9 -5.54 -7.30 0.43
N ILE A 10 -4.69 -6.87 1.37
CA ILE A 10 -3.33 -7.36 1.56
C ILE A 10 -3.14 -7.87 2.99
N GLN A 11 -2.33 -8.92 3.15
CA GLN A 11 -2.02 -9.53 4.44
C GLN A 11 -0.87 -8.77 5.12
N GLU A 12 -1.21 -7.65 5.74
CA GLU A 12 -0.29 -6.82 6.50
C GLU A 12 -0.96 -6.37 7.80
N ARG A 13 -0.15 -6.19 8.84
CA ARG A 13 -0.65 -5.84 10.18
C ARG A 13 -0.81 -4.34 10.33
N CYS A 14 -2.02 -3.90 10.66
CA CYS A 14 -2.32 -2.52 11.03
C CYS A 14 -1.44 -2.07 12.21
N THR A 15 -0.77 -0.93 12.05
CA THR A 15 0.08 -0.30 13.05
C THR A 15 -0.69 0.30 14.24
N SER A 16 -2.01 0.42 14.12
CA SER A 16 -2.89 0.98 15.16
C SER A 16 -3.65 -0.10 15.96
N CYS A 17 -4.41 -0.98 15.30
CA CYS A 17 -5.28 -1.97 15.97
C CYS A 17 -4.79 -3.42 15.86
N TYR A 18 -3.65 -3.66 15.20
CA TYR A 18 -3.05 -4.98 15.00
C TYR A 18 -3.88 -6.00 14.20
N HIS A 19 -4.98 -5.57 13.56
CA HIS A 19 -5.67 -6.40 12.57
C HIS A 19 -4.74 -6.73 11.39
N ASN A 20 -4.77 -7.97 10.89
CA ASN A 20 -3.78 -8.47 9.92
C ASN A 20 -4.18 -8.30 8.44
N VAL A 21 -5.16 -7.43 8.17
CA VAL A 21 -5.59 -7.11 6.81
C VAL A 21 -5.61 -5.60 6.64
N LEU A 22 -5.08 -5.13 5.51
CA LEU A 22 -5.22 -3.77 5.03
C LEU A 22 -5.86 -3.77 3.64
N LYS A 23 -6.57 -2.69 3.30
CA LYS A 23 -7.16 -2.49 1.99
C LYS A 23 -6.43 -1.39 1.25
N VAL A 24 -6.00 -1.63 0.02
CA VAL A 24 -5.38 -0.61 -0.83
C VAL A 24 -6.45 0.42 -1.22
N ILE A 25 -6.19 1.69 -0.95
CA ILE A 25 -7.13 2.80 -1.23
C ILE A 25 -6.61 3.75 -2.31
N LYS A 26 -5.29 3.78 -2.54
CA LYS A 26 -4.67 4.62 -3.58
C LYS A 26 -3.30 4.06 -3.95
N VAL A 27 -2.96 4.09 -5.23
CA VAL A 27 -1.61 3.79 -5.72
C VAL A 27 -1.14 5.00 -6.52
N VAL A 28 0.01 5.56 -6.16
CA VAL A 28 0.54 6.78 -6.78
C VAL A 28 1.94 6.50 -7.31
N PRO A 29 2.21 6.70 -8.61
CA PRO A 29 3.57 6.62 -9.12
C PRO A 29 4.42 7.74 -8.50
N LYS A 30 5.65 7.40 -8.15
CA LYS A 30 6.68 8.33 -7.70
C LYS A 30 7.90 8.15 -8.58
N GLU A 31 8.14 9.14 -9.42
CA GLU A 31 9.28 9.17 -10.33
C GLU A 31 10.53 9.62 -9.57
N PHE A 32 11.59 8.86 -9.72
CA PHE A 32 12.96 9.20 -9.34
C PHE A 32 13.79 9.28 -10.63
N GLU A 33 14.97 9.91 -10.55
CA GLU A 33 15.84 10.13 -11.73
C GLU A 33 16.07 8.87 -12.56
N ASP A 34 16.30 7.72 -11.91
CA ASP A 34 16.64 6.46 -12.58
C ASP A 34 15.55 5.38 -12.53
N LYS A 35 14.42 5.62 -11.85
CA LYS A 35 13.38 4.60 -11.65
C LYS A 35 12.02 5.16 -11.24
N THR A 36 10.97 4.39 -11.53
CA THR A 36 9.63 4.63 -11.01
C THR A 36 9.34 3.71 -9.82
N ALA A 37 9.03 4.30 -8.67
CA ALA A 37 8.44 3.58 -7.54
C ALA A 37 6.95 3.91 -7.42
N TYR A 38 6.26 3.26 -6.49
CA TYR A 38 4.85 3.53 -6.19
C TYR A 38 4.66 3.70 -4.70
N VAL A 39 3.91 4.73 -4.32
CA VAL A 39 3.37 4.86 -2.97
C VAL A 39 2.02 4.15 -2.95
N VAL A 40 1.91 3.11 -2.14
CA VAL A 40 0.68 2.33 -1.93
C VAL A 40 0.08 2.78 -0.61
N TRP A 41 -1.05 3.46 -0.70
CA TRP A 41 -1.84 3.87 0.46
C TRP A 41 -2.82 2.77 0.82
N THR A 42 -2.90 2.50 2.11
CA THR A 42 -3.75 1.45 2.66
C THR A 42 -4.62 2.00 3.77
N GLN A 43 -5.74 1.33 4.03
CA GLN A 43 -6.64 1.60 5.14
C GLN A 43 -6.96 0.29 5.84
N CYS A 44 -6.91 0.29 7.18
CA CYS A 44 -7.42 -0.80 7.97
C CYS A 44 -8.96 -0.82 7.91
N PRO A 45 -9.59 -1.91 7.46
CA PRO A 45 -11.05 -2.00 7.39
C PRO A 45 -11.72 -2.02 8.78
N GLU A 46 -10.98 -2.39 9.84
CA GLU A 46 -11.52 -2.48 11.20
C GLU A 46 -11.50 -1.13 11.94
N CYS A 47 -10.37 -0.42 11.96
CA CYS A 47 -10.22 0.82 12.73
C CYS A 47 -10.14 2.10 11.87
N GLY A 48 -10.12 1.97 10.54
CA GLY A 48 -10.04 3.11 9.63
C GLY A 48 -8.67 3.80 9.57
N ASN A 49 -7.65 3.30 10.28
CA ASN A 49 -6.29 3.87 10.22
C ASN A 49 -5.73 3.75 8.80
N ASN A 50 -5.22 4.86 8.28
CA ASN A 50 -4.55 4.90 6.99
C ASN A 50 -3.04 4.81 7.19
N ASP A 51 -2.37 4.08 6.32
CA ASP A 51 -0.92 3.97 6.28
C ASP A 51 -0.44 3.93 4.82
N HIS A 52 0.87 3.97 4.59
CA HIS A 52 1.43 3.88 3.26
C HIS A 52 2.80 3.21 3.23
N GLN A 53 3.10 2.58 2.10
CA GLN A 53 4.41 2.01 1.84
C GLN A 53 4.93 2.42 0.46
N LEU A 54 6.26 2.55 0.36
CA LEU A 54 6.94 2.77 -0.91
C LEU A 54 7.38 1.41 -1.46
N THR A 55 6.88 1.03 -2.63
CA THR A 55 7.25 -0.21 -3.33
C THR A 55 7.93 0.11 -4.65
N GLN A 56 8.92 -0.68 -5.04
CA GLN A 56 9.59 -0.55 -6.34
C GLN A 56 8.89 -1.45 -7.34
N GLN A 57 8.79 -1.00 -8.59
CA GLN A 57 8.51 -1.91 -9.69
C GLN A 57 9.85 -2.55 -10.08
N ASP A 58 10.08 -3.78 -9.64
CA ASP A 58 11.24 -4.55 -10.13
C ASP A 58 11.18 -4.58 -11.67
N ALA A 59 12.31 -4.24 -12.30
CA ALA A 59 12.50 -4.16 -13.75
C ALA A 59 12.41 -5.53 -14.44
#